data_AF-A0A1G5IRI0-F1
#
_entry.id   AF-A0A1G5IRI0-F1
#
_cell.length_a   1.000
_cell.length_b   1.000
_cell.length_c   1.000
_cell.angle_alpha   90.00
_cell.angle_beta   90.00
_cell.angle_gamma   90.00
#
_symmetry.space_group_name_H-M   'P 1'
#
loop_
_entity.id
_entity.type
_entity.pdbx_description
1 polymer ?
#
loop_
_entity_poly.entity_id
_entity_poly.type
_entity_poly.pdbx_seq_one_letter_code
_entity_poly.pdbx_strand_id
1 'polypeptide(L)'
;MLYIFLVVSTLLFWGFITIVKKNLNMKTKEGLYKHVNRLHRWGEILIIILSLTVLYLIGFVYLRQLKPHYFLMALTALYGFRGFMEWKFEKASNEYITSFLAGIFLLFIFLSVELFFM
;
A
#
# COMPACT_ATOMS: atom_id res chain seq x y z
N MET A 1 -15.53 -13.07 -13.07
CA MET A 1 -15.67 -11.60 -13.20
C MET A 1 -14.76 -10.83 -12.26
N LEU A 2 -14.81 -11.05 -10.93
CA LEU A 2 -13.92 -10.35 -9.97
C LEU A 2 -12.42 -10.48 -10.30
N TYR A 3 -11.92 -11.69 -10.57
CA TYR A 3 -10.50 -11.89 -10.90
C TYR A 3 -10.06 -11.13 -12.16
N ILE A 4 -10.91 -11.10 -13.19
CA ILE A 4 -10.64 -10.35 -14.43
C ILE A 4 -10.58 -8.85 -14.10
N PHE A 5 -11.51 -8.35 -13.30
CA PHE A 5 -11.50 -6.96 -12.83
C PHE A 5 -10.22 -6.60 -12.05
N LEU A 6 -9.75 -7.47 -11.16
CA LEU A 6 -8.50 -7.26 -10.41
C LEU A 6 -7.26 -7.22 -11.33
N VAL A 7 -7.19 -8.12 -12.31
CA VAL A 7 -6.09 -8.13 -13.27
C VAL A 7 -6.10 -6.88 -14.13
N VAL A 8 -7.24 -6.51 -14.69
CA VAL A 8 -7.39 -5.31 -15.54
C VAL A 8 -7.08 -4.04 -14.77
N SER A 9 -7.63 -3.87 -13.56
CA SER A 9 -7.35 -2.70 -12.72
C SER A 9 -5.88 -2.58 -12.34
N THR A 10 -5.20 -3.69 -12.06
CA THR A 10 -3.75 -3.71 -11.77
C THR A 10 -2.93 -3.31 -12.98
N LEU A 11 -3.27 -3.79 -14.18
CA LEU A 11 -2.59 -3.40 -15.42
C LEU A 11 -2.77 -1.92 -15.73
N LEU A 12 -3.99 -1.39 -15.58
CA LEU A 12 -4.27 0.03 -15.76
C LEU A 12 -3.49 0.89 -14.77
N PHE A 13 -3.45 0.49 -13.50
CA PHE A 13 -2.71 1.20 -12.47
C PHE A 13 -1.20 1.21 -12.74
N TRP A 14 -0.64 0.09 -13.21
CA TRP A 14 0.77 0.01 -13.60
C TRP A 14 1.10 0.98 -14.74
N GLY A 15 0.25 1.03 -15.77
CA GLY A 15 0.38 2.02 -16.85
C GLY A 15 0.30 3.46 -16.34
N PHE A 16 -0.68 3.76 -15.48
CA PHE A 16 -0.87 5.07 -14.88
C PHE A 16 0.34 5.52 -14.06
N ILE A 17 0.88 4.67 -13.18
CA ILE A 17 2.11 4.97 -12.41
C ILE A 17 3.27 5.29 -13.33
N THR A 18 3.43 4.53 -14.42
CA THR A 18 4.54 4.73 -15.37
C THR A 18 4.47 6.11 -16.02
N ILE A 19 3.26 6.54 -16.40
CA ILE A 19 3.02 7.88 -16.94
C ILE A 19 3.32 8.96 -15.89
N VAL A 20 2.82 8.80 -14.66
CA VAL A 20 3.04 9.75 -13.55
C VAL A 20 4.53 9.90 -13.24
N LYS A 21 5.27 8.79 -13.15
CA LYS A 21 6.72 8.79 -12.92
C LYS A 21 7.48 9.54 -14.01
N LYS A 22 7.11 9.31 -15.28
CA LYS A 22 7.70 9.99 -16.44
C LYS A 22 7.41 11.49 -16.42
N ASN A 23 6.18 11.88 -16.14
CA ASN A 23 5.77 13.30 -16.10
C ASN A 23 6.46 14.08 -14.96
N LEU A 24 6.74 13.42 -13.85
CA LEU A 24 7.35 14.06 -12.68
C LEU A 24 8.90 14.03 -12.71
N ASN A 25 9.51 13.56 -13.81
CA ASN A 25 10.97 13.41 -13.95
C ASN A 25 11.61 12.77 -12.72
N MET A 26 10.91 11.78 -12.12
CA MET A 26 11.42 11.11 -10.93
C MET A 26 12.69 10.37 -11.30
N LYS A 27 13.79 10.65 -10.58
CA LYS A 27 15.01 9.85 -10.70
C LYS A 27 14.67 8.45 -10.23
N THR A 28 14.64 7.50 -11.17
CA THR A 28 14.51 6.08 -10.83
C THR A 28 15.66 5.74 -9.89
N LYS A 29 15.38 5.53 -8.59
CA LYS A 29 16.40 5.08 -7.65
C LYS A 29 16.80 3.66 -8.09
N GLU A 30 17.99 3.51 -8.65
CA GLU A 30 18.58 2.20 -8.89
C GLU A 30 18.94 1.59 -7.53
N GLY A 31 18.17 0.60 -7.06
CA GLY A 31 18.44 -0.12 -5.82
C GLY A 31 17.19 -0.54 -5.03
N LEU A 32 17.43 -1.17 -3.87
CA LEU A 32 16.39 -1.56 -2.92
C LEU A 32 15.74 -0.35 -2.24
N TYR A 33 14.49 -0.53 -1.79
CA TYR A 33 13.73 0.46 -1.03
C TYR A 33 14.56 1.09 0.09
N LYS A 34 14.63 2.42 0.12
CA LYS A 34 15.42 3.19 1.09
C LYS A 34 14.50 4.05 1.94
N HIS A 35 14.54 3.80 3.25
CA HIS A 35 13.80 4.60 4.21
C HIS A 35 14.38 6.01 4.31
N VAL A 36 13.52 7.02 4.32
CA VAL A 36 13.90 8.44 4.41
C VAL A 36 14.61 8.77 5.73
N ASN A 37 14.20 8.13 6.83
CA ASN A 37 14.80 8.34 8.15
C ASN A 37 14.63 7.10 9.06
N ARG A 38 15.34 7.06 10.19
CA ARG A 38 15.18 6.01 11.22
C ARG A 38 13.75 5.93 11.76
N LEU A 39 13.08 7.07 11.95
CA LEU A 39 11.66 7.11 12.37
C LEU A 39 10.73 6.46 11.34
N HIS A 40 11.00 6.64 10.05
CA HIS A 40 10.23 5.99 8.99
C HIS A 40 10.36 4.47 9.09
N ARG A 41 11.59 3.97 9.25
CA ARG A 41 11.85 2.53 9.43
C ARG A 41 11.14 1.95 10.66
N TRP A 42 11.27 2.60 11.82
CA TRP A 42 10.61 2.12 13.04
C TRP A 42 9.08 2.19 12.94
N GLY A 43 8.54 3.22 12.30
CA GLY A 43 7.11 3.34 12.04
C GLY A 43 6.57 2.22 11.15
N GLU A 44 7.24 1.90 10.04
CA GLU A 44 6.83 0.77 9.19
C GLU A 44 6.90 -0.57 9.91
N ILE A 45 7.98 -0.80 10.67
CA ILE A 45 8.12 -2.02 11.49
C ILE A 45 6.96 -2.13 12.50
N LEU A 46 6.63 -1.04 13.18
CA LEU A 46 5.54 -1.01 14.15
C LEU A 46 4.18 -1.29 13.50
N ILE A 47 3.91 -0.71 12.33
CA ILE A 47 2.67 -0.96 11.57
C ILE A 47 2.58 -2.42 11.14
N ILE A 48 3.68 -3.00 10.67
CA ILE A 48 3.74 -4.42 10.27
C ILE A 48 3.46 -5.32 11.47
N ILE A 49 4.12 -5.10 12.60
CA ILE A 49 3.92 -5.89 13.82
C ILE A 49 2.47 -5.79 14.30
N LEU A 50 1.90 -4.59 14.36
CA LEU A 50 0.50 -4.40 14.72
C LEU A 50 -0.44 -5.14 13.76
N SER A 51 -0.20 -5.02 12.45
CA SER A 51 -1.01 -5.69 11.43
C SER A 51 -0.97 -7.22 11.57
N LEU A 52 0.22 -7.79 11.78
CA LEU A 52 0.39 -9.22 12.03
C LEU A 52 -0.29 -9.66 13.33
N THR A 53 -0.21 -8.85 14.37
CA THR A 53 -0.88 -9.12 15.65
C THR A 53 -2.39 -9.15 15.47
N VAL A 54 -2.98 -8.19 14.75
CA VAL A 54 -4.41 -8.15 14.47
C VAL A 54 -4.85 -9.38 13.66
N LEU A 55 -4.10 -9.74 12.60
CA LEU A 55 -4.39 -10.94 11.80
C LEU A 55 -4.28 -12.22 12.64
N TYR A 56 -3.28 -12.29 13.52
CA TYR A 56 -3.12 -13.41 14.45
C TYR A 56 -4.31 -13.53 15.41
N LEU A 57 -4.74 -12.44 16.02
CA LEU A 57 -5.89 -12.42 16.92
C LEU A 57 -7.17 -12.88 16.19
N ILE A 58 -7.43 -12.36 14.99
CA ILE A 58 -8.63 -12.72 14.22
C ILE A 58 -8.63 -14.22 13.86
N GLY A 59 -7.51 -14.72 13.33
CA GLY A 59 -7.43 -16.08 12.81
C GLY A 59 -7.29 -17.16 13.88
N PHE A 60 -6.49 -16.92 14.92
CA PHE A 60 -6.12 -17.95 15.89
C PHE A 60 -6.81 -17.80 17.25
N VAL A 61 -7.08 -16.57 17.70
CA VAL A 61 -7.71 -16.34 19.01
C VAL A 61 -9.23 -16.33 18.89
N TYR A 62 -9.76 -15.54 17.96
CA TYR A 62 -11.21 -15.44 17.74
C TYR A 62 -11.76 -16.48 16.76
N LEU A 63 -10.89 -17.31 16.16
CA LEU A 63 -11.23 -18.39 15.22
C LEU A 63 -12.16 -17.92 14.08
N ARG A 64 -12.05 -16.65 13.67
CA ARG A 64 -12.78 -16.13 12.52
C ARG A 64 -12.03 -16.48 11.25
N GLN A 65 -12.78 -16.73 10.18
CA GLN A 65 -12.18 -16.94 8.86
C GLN A 65 -11.40 -15.69 8.43
N LEU A 66 -10.10 -15.85 8.22
CA LEU A 66 -9.25 -14.81 7.67
C LEU A 66 -9.61 -14.61 6.20
N LYS A 67 -10.25 -13.48 5.91
CA LYS A 67 -10.54 -13.09 4.54
C LYS A 67 -9.29 -12.46 3.91
N PRO A 68 -8.94 -12.80 2.65
CA PRO A 68 -7.74 -12.28 1.98
C PRO A 68 -7.65 -10.74 1.94
N HIS A 69 -8.78 -10.05 1.91
CA HIS A 69 -8.81 -8.58 1.85
C HIS A 69 -8.37 -7.90 3.15
N TYR A 70 -8.32 -8.58 4.31
CA TYR A 70 -7.79 -7.98 5.54
C TYR A 70 -6.31 -7.61 5.41
N PHE A 71 -5.56 -8.36 4.60
CA PHE A 71 -4.17 -8.01 4.29
C PHE A 71 -4.06 -6.72 3.46
N LEU A 72 -5.03 -6.45 2.58
CA LEU A 72 -5.05 -5.22 1.78
C LEU A 72 -5.20 -3.98 2.65
N MET A 73 -6.02 -4.06 3.71
CA MET A 73 -6.20 -2.96 4.66
C MET A 73 -4.88 -2.60 5.37
N ALA A 74 -4.11 -3.61 5.78
CA ALA A 74 -2.78 -3.41 6.38
C ALA A 74 -1.81 -2.74 5.40
N LEU A 75 -1.81 -3.17 4.13
CA LEU A 75 -0.98 -2.55 3.10
C LEU A 75 -1.40 -1.10 2.83
N THR A 76 -2.69 -0.80 2.76
CA THR A 76 -3.19 0.57 2.61
C THR A 76 -2.69 1.48 3.73
N ALA A 77 -2.75 1.02 4.98
CA ALA A 77 -2.25 1.79 6.13
C ALA A 77 -0.73 2.03 6.02
N LEU A 78 0.03 1.02 5.61
CA LEU A 78 1.48 1.12 5.42
C LEU A 78 1.84 2.12 4.31
N TYR A 79 1.21 2.02 3.14
CA TYR A 79 1.47 2.95 2.02
C TYR A 79 1.00 4.37 2.34
N GLY A 80 -0.06 4.54 3.12
CA GLY A 80 -0.50 5.84 3.63
C GLY A 80 0.53 6.47 4.56
N PHE A 81 1.06 5.70 5.53
CA PHE A 81 2.14 6.15 6.41
C PHE A 81 3.41 6.49 5.63
N ARG A 82 3.81 5.62 4.70
CA ARG A 82 4.97 5.83 3.83
C ARG A 82 4.84 7.13 3.04
N GLY A 83 3.70 7.33 2.36
CA GLY A 83 3.42 8.56 1.62
C GLY A 83 3.50 9.80 2.51
N PHE A 84 2.96 9.74 3.73
CA PHE A 84 3.08 10.84 4.68
C PHE A 84 4.53 11.13 5.09
N MET A 85 5.32 10.10 5.38
CA MET A 85 6.73 10.27 5.75
C MET A 85 7.58 10.80 4.60
N GLU A 86 7.38 10.29 3.39
CA GLU A 86 8.06 10.78 2.18
C GLU A 86 7.67 12.23 1.87
N TRP A 87 6.41 12.60 2.03
CA TRP A 87 5.94 13.97 1.82
C TRP A 87 6.55 14.94 2.85
N LYS A 88 6.65 14.50 4.11
CA LYS A 88 7.15 15.34 5.21
C LYS A 88 8.67 15.52 5.17
N PHE A 89 9.42 14.47 4.82
CA PHE A 89 10.88 14.46 4.96
C PHE A 89 11.65 14.49 3.63
N GLU A 90 11.07 14.04 2.52
CA GLU A 90 11.74 13.98 1.20
C GLU A 90 10.82 14.47 0.07
N LYS A 91 10.12 15.58 0.30
CA LYS A 91 9.14 16.16 -0.64
C LYS A 91 9.71 16.37 -2.05
N ALA A 92 10.98 16.72 -2.17
CA ALA A 92 11.66 16.99 -3.45
C ALA A 92 11.76 15.75 -4.35
N SER A 93 11.71 14.54 -3.80
CA SER A 93 11.77 13.29 -4.58
C SER A 93 10.47 13.00 -5.33
N ASN A 94 9.35 13.59 -4.91
CA ASN A 94 7.99 13.27 -5.36
C ASN A 94 7.57 11.80 -5.16
N GLU A 95 8.36 10.98 -4.47
CA GLU A 95 8.05 9.55 -4.25
C GLU A 95 6.75 9.36 -3.46
N TYR A 96 6.45 10.31 -2.56
CA TYR A 96 5.20 10.35 -1.80
C TYR A 96 3.96 10.25 -2.68
N ILE A 97 4.00 10.81 -3.90
CA ILE A 97 2.88 10.75 -4.84
C ILE A 97 2.61 9.30 -5.25
N THR A 98 3.66 8.54 -5.54
CA THR A 98 3.51 7.13 -5.92
C THR A 98 3.09 6.27 -4.74
N SER A 99 3.58 6.55 -3.54
CA SER A 99 3.17 5.87 -2.30
C SER A 99 1.69 6.13 -1.96
N PHE A 100 1.24 7.38 -2.07
CA PHE A 100 -0.18 7.71 -1.88
C PHE A 100 -1.08 7.10 -2.96
N LEU A 101 -0.68 7.16 -4.23
CA LEU A 101 -1.42 6.51 -5.31
C LEU A 101 -1.54 5.01 -5.08
N ALA A 102 -0.47 4.34 -4.64
CA ALA A 102 -0.51 2.93 -4.27
C ALA A 102 -1.46 2.66 -3.11
N GLY A 103 -1.42 3.50 -2.06
CA GLY A 103 -2.36 3.40 -0.93
C GLY A 103 -3.82 3.54 -1.35
N ILE A 104 -4.14 4.54 -2.18
CA ILE A 104 -5.49 4.78 -2.72
C ILE A 104 -5.95 3.60 -3.60
N PHE A 105 -5.08 3.09 -4.46
CA PHE A 105 -5.39 1.95 -5.31
C PHE A 105 -5.67 0.68 -4.50
N LEU A 106 -4.86 0.40 -3.48
CA LEU A 106 -5.08 -0.72 -2.56
C LEU A 106 -6.39 -0.57 -1.79
N LEU A 107 -6.73 0.65 -1.35
CA LEU A 107 -8.02 0.94 -0.70
C LEU A 107 -9.19 0.69 -1.65
N PHE A 108 -9.06 1.12 -2.91
CA PHE A 108 -10.07 0.89 -3.93
C PHE A 108 -10.28 -0.61 -4.21
N ILE A 109 -9.19 -1.39 -4.31
CA ILE A 109 -9.29 -2.86 -4.43
C ILE A 109 -9.98 -3.44 -3.20
N PHE A 110 -9.56 -3.04 -2.00
CA PHE A 110 -10.14 -3.51 -0.75
C PHE A 110 -11.66 -3.30 -0.72
N LEU A 111 -12.12 -2.08 -1.01
CA LEU A 111 -13.56 -1.77 -1.05
C LEU A 111 -14.30 -2.55 -2.14
N SER A 112 -13.70 -2.69 -3.33
CA SER A 112 -14.31 -3.45 -4.43
C SER A 112 -14.49 -4.93 -4.08
N VAL A 113 -13.50 -5.51 -3.39
CA VAL A 113 -13.56 -6.90 -2.92
C VAL A 113 -14.59 -7.02 -1.79
N GLU A 114 -14.59 -6.12 -0.81
CA GLU A 114 -15.55 -6.15 0.30
C GLU A 114 -16.99 -6.06 -0.20
N LEU A 115 -17.30 -5.12 -1.10
CA LEU A 115 -18.63 -4.95 -1.69
C LEU A 115 -19.08 -6.16 -2.52
N PHE A 116 -18.14 -6.91 -3.13
CA PHE A 116 -18.47 -8.11 -3.90
C PHE A 116 -18.80 -9.32 -3.01
N PHE A 117 -18.23 -9.38 -1.80
CA PHE A 117 -18.40 -10.48 -0.84
C PHE A 117 -19.42 -10.17 0.28
N MET A 118 -19.98 -8.97 0.29
CA MET A 118 -21.07 -8.54 1.17
C MET A 118 -22.42 -9.00 0.62
#